data_AF-A0A5N0YR68-F1
#
_entry.id   AF-A0A5N0YR68-F1
#
_cell.length_a   1.000
_cell.length_b   1.000
_cell.length_c   1.000
_cell.angle_alpha   90.00
_cell.angle_beta   90.00
_cell.angle_gamma   90.00
#
_symmetry.space_group_name_H-M   'P 1'
#
loop_
_entity.id
_entity.type
_entity.pdbx_description
1 polymer ?
#
loop_
_entity_poly.entity_id
_entity_poly.type
_entity_poly.pdbx_seq_one_letter_code
_entity_poly.pdbx_strand_id
1 'polypeptide(L)'
;MFDMVRKNFQRYAFLRATIYIIAGLAIVINPTAVFHFIGYLITAYFALLGLINILETHKNKKQTGDWGFGLVSGIVFLIIALIVLVFASAIVSILPIILGLVIIANGLFQLFFGLNTKSKGWSLYSVLLLIGGLILLFNPFKSLMFLFQIFGAILIFMGISEIVSFFRVRKMYS
;
A
#
# COMPACT_ATOMS: atom_id res chain seq x y z
N MET A 1 12.62 30.86 -21.16
CA MET A 1 12.63 29.38 -21.02
C MET A 1 12.73 28.95 -19.55
N PHE A 2 13.67 29.49 -18.77
CA PHE A 2 13.80 29.21 -17.33
C PHE A 2 12.57 29.56 -16.47
N ASP A 3 11.88 30.67 -16.73
CA ASP A 3 10.67 31.04 -15.96
C ASP A 3 9.48 30.12 -16.22
N MET A 4 9.38 29.57 -17.44
CA MET A 4 8.33 28.63 -17.81
C MET A 4 8.54 27.27 -17.11
N VAL A 5 9.81 26.83 -16.99
CA VAL A 5 10.20 25.63 -16.22
C VAL A 5 9.95 25.85 -14.72
N ARG A 6 10.31 27.00 -14.15
CA ARG A 6 10.13 27.34 -12.73
C ARG A 6 8.65 27.39 -12.32
N LYS A 7 7.79 28.02 -13.12
CA LYS A 7 6.35 28.14 -12.85
C LYS A 7 5.62 26.80 -12.96
N ASN A 8 6.04 25.95 -13.90
CA ASN A 8 5.56 24.57 -13.99
C ASN A 8 6.02 23.75 -12.79
N PHE A 9 7.31 23.81 -12.43
CA PHE A 9 7.86 23.08 -11.27
C PHE A 9 7.13 23.44 -9.96
N GLN A 10 6.78 24.71 -9.78
CA GLN A 10 6.03 25.21 -8.64
C GLN A 10 4.56 24.76 -8.62
N ARG A 11 3.86 24.77 -9.76
CA ARG A 11 2.48 24.24 -9.87
C ARG A 11 2.44 22.74 -9.57
N TYR A 12 3.40 21.97 -10.07
CA TYR A 12 3.47 20.53 -9.79
C TYR A 12 3.79 20.25 -8.32
N ALA A 13 4.61 21.08 -7.66
CA ALA A 13 4.88 20.94 -6.21
C ALA A 13 3.62 21.17 -5.36
N PHE A 14 2.81 22.17 -5.68
CA PHE A 14 1.58 22.44 -4.93
C PHE A 14 0.52 21.34 -5.14
N LEU A 15 0.40 20.84 -6.38
CA LEU A 15 -0.50 19.72 -6.70
C LEU A 15 -0.09 18.43 -5.98
N ARG A 16 1.20 18.08 -6.00
CA ARG A 16 1.73 16.91 -5.27
C ARG A 16 1.50 17.03 -3.77
N ALA A 17 1.82 18.18 -3.18
CA ALA A 17 1.60 18.41 -1.76
C ALA A 17 0.12 18.23 -1.37
N THR A 18 -0.78 18.79 -2.17
CA THR A 18 -2.23 18.67 -1.96
C THR A 18 -2.67 17.21 -2.04
N ILE A 19 -2.19 16.47 -3.04
CA ILE A 19 -2.48 15.03 -3.19
C ILE A 19 -1.97 14.24 -1.98
N TYR A 20 -0.73 14.49 -1.53
CA TYR A 20 -0.15 13.79 -0.37
C TYR A 20 -0.92 14.06 0.92
N ILE A 21 -1.33 15.32 1.16
CA ILE A 21 -2.10 15.68 2.36
C ILE A 21 -3.49 15.04 2.32
N ILE A 22 -4.21 15.12 1.19
CA ILE A 22 -5.55 14.53 1.07
C ILE A 22 -5.50 13.01 1.20
N ALA A 23 -4.59 12.35 0.47
CA ALA A 23 -4.42 10.91 0.54
C ALA A 23 -4.00 10.46 1.94
N GLY A 24 -3.03 11.15 2.54
CA GLY A 24 -2.56 10.87 3.90
C GLY A 24 -3.67 11.03 4.94
N LEU A 25 -4.47 12.10 4.87
CA LEU A 25 -5.63 12.30 5.75
C LEU A 25 -6.68 11.20 5.58
N ALA A 26 -7.01 10.84 4.34
CA ALA A 26 -7.97 9.77 4.07
C ALA A 26 -7.51 8.43 4.70
N ILE A 27 -6.23 8.11 4.58
CA ILE A 27 -5.62 6.89 5.15
C ILE A 27 -5.60 6.95 6.68
N VAL A 28 -5.23 8.07 7.28
CA VAL A 28 -5.16 8.20 8.75
C VAL A 28 -6.55 8.08 9.38
N ILE A 29 -7.56 8.72 8.80
CA ILE A 29 -8.93 8.74 9.31
C ILE A 29 -9.59 7.36 9.15
N ASN A 30 -9.48 6.75 7.97
CA ASN A 30 -10.08 5.45 7.70
C ASN A 30 -9.21 4.60 6.77
N PRO A 31 -8.18 3.92 7.31
CA PRO A 31 -7.26 3.11 6.51
C PRO A 31 -7.97 1.97 5.79
N THR A 32 -9.00 1.40 6.43
CA THR A 32 -9.76 0.26 5.91
C THR A 32 -10.59 0.66 4.69
N ALA A 33 -11.24 1.83 4.71
CA ALA A 33 -11.97 2.33 3.54
C ALA A 33 -11.03 2.57 2.34
N VAL A 34 -9.86 3.17 2.56
CA VAL A 34 -8.88 3.40 1.49
C VAL A 34 -8.33 2.06 0.97
N PHE A 35 -8.05 1.11 1.85
CA PHE A 35 -7.61 -0.24 1.46
C PHE A 35 -8.66 -0.95 0.60
N HIS A 36 -9.93 -0.94 1.00
CA HIS A 36 -11.02 -1.52 0.20
C HIS A 36 -11.21 -0.79 -1.12
N PHE A 37 -11.10 0.53 -1.14
CA PHE A 37 -11.17 1.31 -2.37
C PHE A 37 -10.08 0.89 -3.37
N ILE A 38 -8.83 0.74 -2.91
CA ILE A 38 -7.73 0.22 -3.75
C ILE A 38 -8.05 -1.20 -4.23
N GLY A 39 -8.55 -2.07 -3.35
CA GLY A 39 -8.98 -3.42 -3.71
C GLY A 39 -10.04 -3.43 -4.82
N TYR A 40 -11.05 -2.56 -4.72
CA TYR A 40 -12.08 -2.42 -5.75
C TYR A 40 -11.54 -1.90 -7.07
N LEU A 41 -10.55 -1.01 -7.07
CA LEU A 41 -9.90 -0.58 -8.31
C LEU A 41 -9.19 -1.75 -8.99
N ILE A 42 -8.48 -2.59 -8.23
CA ILE A 42 -7.79 -3.78 -8.76
C ILE A 42 -8.81 -4.80 -9.29
N THR A 43 -9.87 -5.08 -8.52
CA THR A 43 -10.95 -5.97 -8.97
C THR A 43 -11.62 -5.45 -10.24
N ALA A 44 -11.95 -4.16 -10.29
CA ALA A 44 -12.59 -3.53 -11.44
C ALA A 44 -11.69 -3.63 -12.68
N TYR A 45 -10.38 -3.44 -12.52
CA TYR A 45 -9.41 -3.61 -13.61
C TYR A 45 -9.45 -5.03 -14.19
N PHE A 46 -9.35 -6.07 -13.34
CA PHE A 46 -9.43 -7.46 -13.80
C PHE A 46 -10.80 -7.81 -14.40
N ALA A 47 -11.88 -7.29 -13.82
CA ALA A 47 -13.22 -7.49 -14.35
C ALA A 47 -13.37 -6.88 -15.75
N LEU A 48 -12.89 -5.65 -15.96
CA LEU A 48 -12.90 -4.98 -17.26
C LEU A 48 -12.06 -5.75 -18.28
N LEU A 49 -10.86 -6.20 -17.92
CA LEU A 49 -10.03 -7.04 -18.80
C LEU A 49 -10.76 -8.34 -19.19
N GLY A 50 -11.42 -9.00 -18.24
CA GLY A 50 -12.20 -10.20 -18.51
C GLY A 50 -13.36 -9.95 -19.47
N LEU A 51 -14.13 -8.90 -19.23
CA LEU A 51 -15.24 -8.49 -20.09
C LEU A 51 -14.77 -8.11 -21.50
N ILE A 52 -13.69 -7.33 -21.62
CA ILE A 52 -13.14 -6.92 -22.92
C ILE A 52 -12.72 -8.16 -23.73
N ASN A 53 -11.99 -9.10 -23.12
CA ASN A 53 -11.58 -10.34 -23.80
C ASN A 53 -12.78 -11.17 -24.29
N ILE A 54 -13.84 -11.29 -23.48
CA ILE A 54 -15.06 -12.01 -23.88
C ILE A 54 -15.76 -11.31 -25.05
N LEU A 55 -15.89 -9.98 -24.98
CA LEU A 55 -16.53 -9.18 -26.03
C LEU A 55 -15.75 -9.24 -27.34
N GLU A 56 -14.43 -9.16 -27.28
CA GLU A 56 -13.54 -9.27 -28.44
C GLU A 56 -13.61 -10.67 -29.04
N THR A 57 -13.60 -11.72 -28.21
CA THR A 57 -13.78 -13.10 -28.68
C THR A 57 -15.11 -13.29 -29.38
N HIS A 58 -16.19 -12.71 -28.86
CA HIS A 58 -17.51 -12.83 -29.50
C HIS A 58 -17.56 -12.12 -30.86
N LYS A 59 -16.81 -11.02 -31.03
CA LYS A 59 -16.64 -10.35 -32.33
C LYS A 59 -15.78 -11.18 -33.28
N ASN A 60 -14.65 -11.70 -32.80
CA ASN A 60 -13.70 -12.48 -33.61
C ASN A 60 -14.31 -13.81 -34.06
N LYS A 61 -15.12 -14.46 -33.22
CA LYS A 61 -15.89 -15.65 -33.62
C LYS A 61 -16.74 -15.42 -34.86
N LYS A 62 -17.34 -14.23 -35.03
CA LYS A 62 -18.13 -13.89 -36.22
C LYS A 62 -17.28 -13.79 -37.50
N GLN A 63 -15.96 -13.59 -37.36
CA GLN A 63 -15.03 -13.42 -38.48
C GLN A 63 -14.23 -14.70 -38.77
N THR A 64 -13.81 -15.43 -37.74
CA THR A 64 -12.93 -16.62 -37.87
C THR A 64 -13.63 -17.95 -37.59
N GLY A 65 -14.85 -17.93 -37.02
CA GLY A 65 -15.62 -19.14 -36.67
C GLY A 65 -15.18 -19.86 -35.39
N ASP A 66 -14.05 -19.49 -34.81
CA ASP A 66 -13.48 -20.13 -33.62
C ASP A 66 -13.59 -19.22 -32.37
N TRP A 67 -13.77 -19.85 -31.21
CA TRP A 67 -13.76 -19.18 -29.92
C TRP A 67 -12.33 -18.89 -29.42
N GLY A 68 -11.32 -19.62 -29.91
CA GLY A 68 -9.91 -19.37 -29.61
C GLY A 68 -9.57 -19.29 -28.10
N PHE A 69 -8.40 -18.73 -27.78
CA PHE A 69 -7.93 -18.58 -26.39
C PHE A 69 -8.55 -17.41 -25.62
N GLY A 70 -9.25 -16.49 -26.30
CA GLY A 70 -9.78 -15.26 -25.70
C GLY A 70 -10.97 -15.48 -24.74
N LEU A 71 -11.79 -16.52 -24.97
CA LEU A 71 -12.89 -16.86 -24.06
C LEU A 71 -12.34 -17.37 -22.72
N VAL A 72 -11.33 -18.24 -22.79
CA VAL A 72 -10.66 -18.81 -21.61
C VAL A 72 -9.95 -17.72 -20.82
N SER A 73 -9.17 -16.84 -21.48
CA SER A 73 -8.51 -15.72 -20.80
C SER A 73 -9.50 -14.79 -20.12
N GLY A 74 -10.62 -14.49 -20.78
CA GLY A 74 -11.70 -13.67 -20.25
C GLY A 74 -12.31 -14.25 -18.96
N ILE A 75 -12.64 -15.54 -18.98
CA ILE A 75 -13.16 -16.26 -17.80
C ILE A 75 -12.12 -16.26 -16.67
N VAL A 76 -10.86 -16.53 -16.98
CA VAL A 76 -9.77 -16.54 -15.98
C VAL A 76 -9.65 -15.17 -15.31
N PHE A 77 -9.69 -14.07 -16.06
CA PHE A 77 -9.65 -12.73 -15.48
C PHE A 77 -10.84 -12.43 -14.57
N LEU A 78 -12.06 -12.88 -14.92
CA LEU A 78 -13.23 -12.74 -14.05
C LEU A 78 -13.11 -13.56 -12.76
N ILE A 79 -12.57 -14.77 -12.84
CA ILE A 79 -12.30 -15.60 -11.67
C ILE A 79 -11.26 -14.91 -10.77
N ILE A 80 -10.18 -14.37 -11.35
CA ILE A 80 -9.18 -13.61 -10.60
C ILE A 80 -9.81 -12.39 -9.92
N ALA A 81 -10.67 -11.64 -10.62
CA ALA A 81 -11.36 -10.49 -10.05
C ALA A 81 -12.20 -10.89 -8.82
N LEU A 82 -12.92 -12.01 -8.90
CA LEU A 82 -13.70 -12.56 -7.79
C LEU A 82 -12.80 -13.02 -6.63
N ILE A 83 -11.70 -13.72 -6.93
CA ILE A 83 -10.74 -14.15 -5.91
C ILE A 83 -10.16 -12.94 -5.18
N VAL A 84 -9.74 -11.90 -5.90
CA VAL A 84 -9.23 -10.67 -5.30
C VAL A 84 -10.30 -10.02 -4.42
N LEU A 85 -11.55 -9.92 -4.89
CA LEU A 85 -12.62 -9.29 -4.13
C LEU A 85 -12.92 -10.01 -2.81
N VAL A 86 -12.87 -11.34 -2.79
CA VAL A 86 -13.18 -12.15 -1.60
C VAL A 86 -11.96 -12.36 -0.70
N PHE A 87 -10.79 -12.59 -1.28
CA PHE A 87 -9.60 -13.04 -0.54
C PHE A 87 -8.52 -11.97 -0.36
N ALA A 88 -8.67 -10.75 -0.90
CA ALA A 88 -7.66 -9.70 -0.75
C ALA A 88 -7.22 -9.49 0.71
N SER A 89 -8.17 -9.39 1.64
CA SER A 89 -7.84 -9.21 3.06
C SER A 89 -7.02 -10.38 3.63
N ALA A 90 -7.34 -11.62 3.25
CA ALA A 90 -6.61 -12.80 3.70
C ALA A 90 -5.20 -12.84 3.11
N ILE A 91 -5.07 -12.61 1.80
CA ILE A 91 -3.78 -12.61 1.09
C ILE A 91 -2.84 -11.57 1.67
N VAL A 92 -3.31 -10.33 1.86
CA VAL A 92 -2.45 -9.24 2.35
C VAL A 92 -2.12 -9.41 3.84
N SER A 93 -2.98 -10.07 4.62
CA SER A 93 -2.72 -10.36 6.04
C SER A 93 -1.56 -11.35 6.26
N ILE A 94 -1.14 -12.10 5.23
CA ILE A 94 0.01 -13.01 5.32
C ILE A 94 1.30 -12.24 5.60
N LEU A 95 1.45 -11.02 5.04
CA LEU A 95 2.65 -10.21 5.21
C LEU A 95 2.92 -9.87 6.69
N PRO A 96 1.97 -9.27 7.45
CA PRO A 96 2.11 -9.09 8.89
C PRO A 96 2.44 -10.36 9.67
N ILE A 97 1.87 -11.52 9.29
CA ILE A 97 2.12 -12.79 9.99
C ILE A 97 3.59 -13.19 9.83
N ILE A 98 4.11 -13.17 8.60
CA ILE A 98 5.51 -13.50 8.32
C ILE A 98 6.43 -12.52 9.05
N LEU A 99 6.14 -11.22 8.99
CA LEU A 99 6.90 -10.20 9.69
C LEU A 99 6.86 -10.41 11.21
N GLY A 100 5.71 -10.74 11.78
CA GLY A 100 5.53 -11.04 13.20
C GLY A 100 6.40 -12.21 13.64
N LEU A 101 6.41 -13.31 12.87
CA LEU A 101 7.26 -14.47 13.14
C LEU A 101 8.76 -14.11 13.12
N VAL A 102 9.21 -13.36 12.11
CA VAL A 102 10.61 -12.92 12.00
C VAL A 102 10.98 -12.00 13.17
N ILE A 103 10.11 -11.06 13.54
CA ILE A 103 10.33 -10.14 14.65
C ILE A 103 10.38 -10.88 15.99
N ILE A 104 9.50 -11.87 16.20
CA ILE A 104 9.53 -12.71 17.41
C ILE A 104 10.86 -13.46 17.49
N ALA A 105 11.29 -14.10 16.39
CA ALA A 105 12.56 -14.82 16.36
C ALA A 105 13.74 -13.91 16.73
N ASN A 106 13.81 -12.71 16.12
CA ASN A 106 14.83 -11.70 16.45
C ASN A 106 14.72 -11.21 17.90
N GLY A 107 13.52 -10.99 18.41
CA GLY A 107 13.27 -10.58 19.79
C GLY A 107 13.75 -11.64 20.79
N LEU A 108 13.54 -12.92 20.49
CA LEU A 108 14.06 -14.02 21.32
C LEU A 108 15.59 -14.03 21.33
N PHE A 109 16.24 -13.96 20.16
CA PHE A 109 17.71 -13.92 20.08
C PHE A 109 18.31 -12.76 20.86
N GLN A 110 17.72 -11.57 20.75
CA GLN A 110 18.19 -10.39 21.47
C GLN A 110 17.92 -10.49 22.97
N LEU A 111 16.84 -11.14 23.40
CA LEU A 111 16.57 -11.38 24.81
C LEU A 111 17.65 -12.27 25.42
N PHE A 112 18.00 -13.38 24.74
CA PHE A 112 19.09 -14.26 25.18
C PHE A 112 20.43 -13.50 25.26
N PHE A 113 20.76 -12.68 24.26
CA PHE A 113 21.96 -11.85 24.27
C PHE A 113 21.97 -10.80 25.39
N GLY A 114 20.84 -10.11 25.60
CA GLY A 114 20.71 -9.06 26.60
C GLY A 114 20.80 -9.60 28.03
N LEU A 115 20.24 -10.78 28.27
CA LEU A 115 20.36 -11.48 29.55
C LEU A 115 21.81 -11.95 29.79
N ASN A 116 22.48 -12.49 28.78
CA ASN A 116 23.87 -12.93 28.88
C ASN A 116 24.85 -11.76 29.13
N THR A 117 24.56 -10.59 28.55
CA THR A 117 25.38 -9.37 28.71
C THR A 117 24.92 -8.48 29.87
N LYS A 118 23.89 -8.89 30.63
CA LYS A 118 23.23 -8.11 31.70
C LYS A 118 22.84 -6.68 31.28
N SER A 119 22.58 -6.46 30.00
CA SER A 119 22.27 -5.14 29.46
C SER A 119 20.77 -4.86 29.53
N LYS A 120 20.36 -4.01 30.49
CA LYS A 120 18.95 -3.62 30.68
C LYS A 120 18.31 -3.03 29.43
N GLY A 121 19.07 -2.26 28.62
CA GLY A 121 18.56 -1.64 27.39
C GLY A 121 18.21 -2.67 26.32
N TRP A 122 19.06 -3.67 26.11
CA TRP A 122 18.83 -4.74 25.14
C TRP A 122 17.68 -5.65 25.57
N SER A 123 17.57 -5.97 26.86
CA SER A 123 16.44 -6.75 27.37
C SER A 123 15.10 -6.02 27.20
N LEU A 124 15.04 -4.70 27.46
CA LEU A 124 13.81 -3.92 27.28
C LEU A 124 13.39 -3.84 25.81
N TYR A 125 14.34 -3.58 24.91
CA TYR A 125 14.08 -3.57 23.46
C TYR A 125 13.58 -4.93 22.96
N SER A 126 14.15 -6.02 23.47
CA SER A 126 13.72 -7.39 23.12
C SER A 126 12.27 -7.66 23.52
N VAL A 127 11.85 -7.21 24.70
CA VAL A 127 10.45 -7.33 25.16
C VAL A 127 9.50 -6.56 24.24
N LEU A 128 9.88 -5.36 23.81
CA LEU A 128 9.08 -4.57 22.85
C LEU A 128 8.95 -5.28 21.49
N LEU A 129 10.04 -5.87 20.99
CA LEU A 129 10.01 -6.66 19.76
C LEU A 129 9.08 -7.87 19.89
N LEU A 130 9.15 -8.61 21.00
CA LEU A 130 8.28 -9.75 21.24
C LEU A 130 6.81 -9.34 21.27
N ILE A 131 6.47 -8.25 21.97
CA ILE A 131 5.10 -7.73 22.03
C ILE A 131 4.62 -7.31 20.63
N GLY A 132 5.43 -6.53 19.90
CA GLY A 132 5.10 -6.08 18.55
C GLY A 132 4.91 -7.25 17.58
N GLY A 133 5.79 -8.25 17.65
CA GLY A 133 5.69 -9.45 16.85
C GLY A 133 4.46 -10.31 17.16
N LEU A 134 4.07 -10.42 18.45
CA LEU A 134 2.83 -11.09 18.86
C LEU A 134 1.59 -10.35 18.37
N ILE A 135 1.58 -9.00 18.43
CA ILE A 135 0.48 -8.19 17.91
C ILE A 135 0.30 -8.41 16.40
N LEU A 136 1.40 -8.44 15.65
CA LEU A 136 1.42 -8.74 14.22
C LEU A 136 0.87 -10.14 13.92
N LEU A 137 1.21 -11.14 14.74
CA LEU A 137 0.79 -12.52 14.56
C LEU A 137 -0.69 -12.74 14.89
N PHE A 138 -1.16 -12.22 16.01
CA PHE A 138 -2.54 -12.44 16.48
C PHE A 138 -3.56 -11.47 15.88
N ASN A 139 -3.14 -10.29 15.44
CA ASN A 139 -3.99 -9.28 14.81
C ASN A 139 -3.37 -8.73 13.52
N PRO A 140 -3.12 -9.58 12.51
CA PRO A 140 -2.35 -9.19 11.32
C PRO A 140 -3.02 -8.09 10.51
N PHE A 141 -4.33 -8.18 10.29
CA PHE A 141 -5.06 -7.17 9.52
C PHE A 141 -5.08 -5.81 10.22
N LYS A 142 -5.35 -5.78 11.54
CA LYS A 142 -5.31 -4.52 12.31
C LYS A 142 -3.90 -3.92 12.34
N SER A 143 -2.88 -4.76 12.49
CA SER A 143 -1.47 -4.33 12.47
C SER A 143 -1.10 -3.74 11.12
N LEU A 144 -1.56 -4.35 10.02
CA LEU A 144 -1.41 -3.80 8.68
C LEU A 144 -2.11 -2.44 8.54
N MET A 145 -3.34 -2.31 9.02
CA MET A 145 -4.07 -1.03 8.98
C MET A 145 -3.34 0.05 9.79
N PHE A 146 -2.76 -0.31 10.93
CA PHE A 146 -1.96 0.62 11.73
C PHE A 146 -0.68 1.05 10.99
N LEU A 147 0.03 0.11 10.36
CA LEU A 147 1.17 0.44 9.49
C LEU A 147 0.75 1.34 8.33
N PHE A 148 -0.43 1.10 7.76
CA PHE A 148 -0.98 1.93 6.70
C PHE A 148 -1.32 3.34 7.20
N GLN A 149 -1.82 3.50 8.43
CA GLN A 149 -2.00 4.83 9.05
C GLN A 149 -0.67 5.55 9.27
N ILE A 150 0.39 4.84 9.70
CA ILE A 150 1.74 5.43 9.80
C ILE A 150 2.19 5.93 8.42
N PHE A 151 1.97 5.14 7.37
CA PHE A 151 2.25 5.56 6.00
C PHE A 151 1.44 6.81 5.62
N GLY A 152 0.16 6.87 5.97
CA GLY A 152 -0.68 8.07 5.79
C GLY A 152 -0.13 9.30 6.52
N ALA A 153 0.35 9.15 7.75
CA ALA A 153 0.98 10.23 8.51
C ALA A 153 2.28 10.72 7.86
N ILE A 154 3.09 9.79 7.33
CA ILE A 154 4.29 10.11 6.55
C ILE A 154 3.93 10.91 5.30
N LEU A 155 2.87 10.55 4.58
CA LEU A 155 2.40 11.31 3.42
C LEU A 155 1.97 12.74 3.78
N ILE A 156 1.24 12.93 4.89
CA ILE A 156 0.90 14.26 5.37
C ILE A 156 2.18 15.07 5.65
N PHE A 157 3.14 14.47 6.34
CA PHE A 157 4.42 15.11 6.64
C PHE A 157 5.20 15.48 5.36
N MET A 158 5.22 14.61 4.36
CA MET A 158 5.83 14.88 3.06
C MET A 158 5.14 16.05 2.36
N GLY A 159 3.80 16.08 2.33
CA GLY A 159 3.05 17.18 1.73
C GLY A 159 3.30 18.52 2.43
N ILE A 160 3.32 18.54 3.77
CA ILE A 160 3.69 19.73 4.55
C ILE A 160 5.13 20.18 4.22
N SER A 161 6.06 19.24 4.16
CA SER A 161 7.47 19.52 3.85
C SER A 161 7.64 20.15 2.47
N GLU A 162 6.87 19.70 1.47
CA GLU A 162 6.87 20.26 0.11
C GLU A 162 6.35 21.71 0.10
N ILE A 163 5.29 22.00 0.88
CA ILE A 163 4.76 23.37 1.06
C ILE A 163 5.79 24.28 1.73
N VAL A 164 6.43 23.80 2.81
CA VAL A 164 7.46 24.58 3.52
C VAL A 164 8.65 24.87 2.61
N SER A 165 9.09 23.88 1.83
CA SER A 165 10.16 24.04 0.85
C SER A 165 9.80 25.10 -0.20
N PHE A 166 8.57 25.08 -0.70
CA PHE A 166 8.08 26.09 -1.64
C PHE A 166 8.20 27.52 -1.08
N PHE A 167 7.79 27.75 0.16
CA PHE A 167 7.92 29.06 0.81
C PHE A 167 9.38 29.46 1.05
N ARG A 168 10.24 28.51 1.41
CA ARG A 168 11.69 28.75 1.62
C ARG A 168 12.38 29.17 0.32
N VAL A 169 12.11 28.48 -0.78
CA VAL A 169 12.67 28.82 -2.11
C VAL A 169 12.18 30.19 -2.57
N ARG A 170 10.93 30.55 -2.31
CA ARG A 170 10.42 31.89 -2.63
C ARG A 170 11.15 32.99 -1.84
N LYS A 171 11.45 32.74 -0.56
CA LYS A 171 12.13 33.70 0.33
C LYS A 171 13.62 33.89 -0.01
N MET A 172 14.27 32.90 -0.61
CA MET A 172 15.71 32.96 -0.94
C MET A 172 16.01 33.70 -2.26
N TYR A 173 14.99 33.92 -3.10
CA TYR A 173 15.10 34.60 -4.40
C TYR A 173 14.23 35.88 -4.48
N SER A 174 13.78 36.37 -3.32
CA SER A 174 13.11 37.67 -3.15
C SER A 174 14.00 38.59 -2.35
#